data_AF-A0A4Y7PW01-F1
#
_entry.id   AF-A0A4Y7PW01-F1
#
_cell.length_a   1.000
_cell.length_b   1.000
_cell.length_c   1.000
_cell.angle_alpha   90.00
_cell.angle_beta   90.00
_cell.angle_gamma   90.00
#
_symmetry.space_group_name_H-M   'P 1'
#
loop_
_entity.id
_entity.type
_entity.pdbx_description
1 polymer ?
#
loop_
_entity_poly.entity_id
_entity_poly.type
_entity_poly.pdbx_seq_one_letter_code
_entity_poly.pdbx_strand_id
1 'polypeptide(L)' 'SVCDCTGIASGLFCGDGVLGCVSGDVYQCSTDGHTSCNFGPRKSCQQCNALICPP' A
#
# COMPACT_ATOMS: atom_id res chain seq x y z
N SER A 1 -0.23 -7.71 11.27
CA SER A 1 0.32 -8.43 10.11
C SER A 1 1.30 -7.52 9.40
N VAL A 2 2.52 -8.00 9.13
CA VAL A 2 3.49 -7.25 8.35
C VAL A 2 3.07 -7.39 6.89
N CYS A 3 2.75 -6.28 6.23
CA CYS A 3 2.48 -6.24 4.80
C CYS A 3 3.82 -6.47 4.08
N ASP A 4 3.90 -7.53 3.29
CA ASP A 4 5.06 -7.81 2.44
C ASP A 4 4.85 -7.11 1.09
N CYS A 5 5.82 -6.31 0.66
CA CYS A 5 5.72 -5.58 -0.60
C CYS A 5 6.56 -6.20 -1.73
N THR A 6 6.80 -7.52 -1.66
CA THR A 6 7.48 -8.29 -2.71
C THR A 6 6.86 -8.04 -4.09
N GLY A 7 7.66 -7.56 -5.03
CA GLY A 7 7.23 -7.26 -6.40
C GLY A 7 6.57 -5.89 -6.57
N ILE A 8 6.41 -5.11 -5.51
CA ILE A 8 5.98 -3.71 -5.56
C ILE A 8 7.23 -2.82 -5.62
N ALA A 9 7.19 -1.79 -6.48
CA ALA A 9 8.26 -0.80 -6.54
C ALA A 9 8.39 -0.05 -5.21
N SER A 10 9.63 0.27 -4.81
CA SER A 10 9.86 1.11 -3.64
C SER A 10 9.12 2.43 -3.78
N GLY A 11 8.35 2.81 -2.78
CA GLY A 11 7.44 3.95 -2.89
C GLY A 11 6.16 3.76 -2.09
N LEU A 12 5.30 4.77 -2.16
CA LEU A 12 3.95 4.68 -1.63
C LEU A 12 3.08 3.82 -2.54
N PHE A 13 2.23 2.99 -1.95
CA PHE A 13 1.22 2.21 -2.65
C PHE A 13 -0.03 2.05 -1.78
N CYS A 14 -1.17 1.72 -2.40
CA CYS A 14 -2.37 1.36 -1.68
C CYS A 14 -2.35 -0.15 -1.40
N GLY A 15 -2.66 -0.53 -0.15
CA GLY A 15 -2.92 -1.92 0.17
C GLY A 15 -4.17 -2.40 -0.55
N ASP A 16 -4.10 -3.63 -1.05
CA ASP A 16 -5.11 -4.27 -1.89
C ASP A 16 -5.72 -5.52 -1.23
N GLY A 17 -5.29 -5.88 -0.02
CA GLY A 17 -5.69 -7.12 0.66
C GLY A 17 -4.73 -8.30 0.43
N VAL A 18 -3.72 -8.14 -0.44
CA VAL A 18 -2.75 -9.19 -0.78
C VAL A 18 -1.49 -9.02 0.05
N LEU A 19 -0.71 -10.09 0.22
CA LEU A 19 0.57 -10.09 0.96
C LEU A 19 0.47 -9.54 2.40
N GLY A 20 -0.72 -9.60 3.00
CA GLY A 20 -0.99 -9.10 4.35
C GLY A 20 -1.20 -7.59 4.45
N CYS A 21 -1.30 -6.88 3.32
CA CYS A 21 -1.61 -5.45 3.25
C CYS A 21 -3.11 -5.22 3.37
N VAL A 22 -3.54 -4.35 4.29
CA VAL A 22 -4.95 -4.04 4.51
C VAL A 22 -5.48 -3.23 3.33
N SER A 23 -6.60 -3.68 2.76
CA SER A 23 -7.23 -2.97 1.64
C SER A 23 -7.67 -1.57 2.07
N GLY A 24 -7.26 -0.55 1.31
CA GLY A 24 -7.60 0.85 1.58
C GLY A 24 -6.61 1.60 2.49
N ASP A 25 -5.61 0.92 3.04
CA ASP A 25 -4.49 1.54 3.75
C ASP A 25 -3.40 2.00 2.76
N VAL A 26 -2.60 2.98 3.17
CA VAL A 26 -1.39 3.40 2.44
C VAL A 26 -0.17 2.77 3.08
N TYR A 27 0.68 2.20 2.23
CA TYR A 27 1.94 1.61 2.63
C TYR A 27 3.10 2.29 1.92
N GLN A 28 4.26 2.33 2.56
CA GLN A 28 5.54 2.64 1.90
C GLN A 28 6.34 1.35 1.82
N CYS A 29 6.63 0.89 0.61
CA CYS A 29 7.58 -0.19 0.38
C CYS A 29 9.01 0.36 0.47
N SER A 30 9.84 -0.30 1.27
CA SER A 30 11.28 -0.04 1.38
C SER A 30 12.02 -0.49 0.13
N THR A 31 13.28 -0.07 -0.01
CA THR A 31 14.14 -0.46 -1.15
C THR A 31 14.55 -1.93 -1.12
N ASP A 32 14.33 -2.63 -0.01
CA ASP A 32 14.55 -4.08 0.12
C ASP A 32 13.46 -4.92 -0.55
N GLY A 33 12.33 -4.30 -0.96
CA GLY A 33 11.22 -4.98 -1.62
C GLY A 33 10.45 -5.94 -0.71
N HIS A 34 10.66 -5.92 0.60
CA HIS A 34 9.99 -6.81 1.54
C HIS A 34 9.36 -6.06 2.71
N THR A 35 10.04 -5.02 3.19
CA THR A 35 9.59 -4.25 4.34
C THR A 35 8.62 -3.17 3.90
N SER A 36 7.46 -3.10 4.56
CA SER A 36 6.54 -1.98 4.38
C SER A 36 6.20 -1.27 5.70
N CYS A 37 5.97 0.03 5.62
CA CYS A 37 5.42 0.85 6.69
C CYS A 37 3.96 1.18 6.40
N ASN A 38 3.05 0.83 7.31
CA ASN A 38 1.63 1.19 7.18
C ASN A 38 1.38 2.61 7.73
N PHE A 39 0.81 3.49 6.91
CA PHE A 39 0.35 4.82 7.29
C PHE A 39 -1.14 4.88 7.66
N GLY A 40 -1.86 3.78 7.51
CA GLY A 40 -3.29 3.65 7.78
C GLY A 40 -4.18 4.03 6.60
N PRO A 41 -5.50 4.09 6.82
CA PRO A 41 -6.48 4.24 5.76
C PRO A 41 -6.38 5.59 5.07
N ARG A 42 -6.49 5.58 3.73
CA ARG A 42 -6.60 6.80 2.94
C ARG A 42 -7.83 6.73 2.05
N LYS A 43 -8.63 7.80 2.05
CA LYS A 43 -9.86 7.89 1.27
C LYS A 43 -9.67 7.55 -0.21
N SER A 44 -8.58 8.00 -0.83
CA SER A 44 -8.27 7.68 -2.23
C SER A 44 -7.97 6.18 -2.45
N CYS A 45 -7.27 5.53 -1.53
CA CYS A 45 -7.05 4.08 -1.58
C CYS A 45 -8.35 3.30 -1.35
N GLN A 46 -9.22 3.76 -0.44
CA GLN A 46 -10.52 3.12 -0.19
C GLN A 46 -11.50 3.26 -1.36
N GLN A 47 -11.50 4.41 -2.04
CA GLN A 47 -12.47 4.70 -3.10
C GLN A 47 -12.01 4.24 -4.49
N CYS A 48 -10.72 4.39 -4.78
CA CYS A 48 -10.18 4.27 -6.14
C CYS A 48 -9.00 3.29 -6.22
N ASN A 49 -8.59 2.67 -5.11
CA ASN A 49 -7.39 1.85 -5.00
C ASN A 49 -6.13 2.53 -5.57
N ALA A 50 -6.03 3.85 -5.39
CA ALA A 50 -4.94 4.66 -5.91
C ALA A 50 -4.56 5.74 -4.89
N LEU A 51 -3.28 6.13 -4.88
CA LEU A 51 -2.82 7.20 -3.98
C LEU A 51 -3.58 8.51 -4.25
N ILE A 52 -3.96 8.74 -5.50
CA ILE A 52 -4.77 9.88 -5.93
C ILE A 52 -5.89 9.30 -6.80
N CYS A 53 -7.14 9.65 -6.53
CA CYS A 53 -8.23 9.25 -7.40
C CYS A 53 -8.09 9.92 -8.77
N PRO A 54 -8.33 9.21 -9.88
CA PRO A 54 -8.42 9.83 -11.19
C PRO A 54 -9.56 10.89 -11.21
N PRO A 55 -9.41 11.94 -12.04
CA PRO A 55 -10.44 12.98 -12.22
C PRO A 55 -11.75 12.45 -12.81
#